data_AF-A0A653BJ86-F1
#
_entry.id   AF-A0A653BJ86-F1
#
_cell.length_a   1.000
_cell.length_b   1.000
_cell.length_c   1.000
_cell.angle_alpha   90.00
_cell.angle_beta   90.00
_cell.angle_gamma   90.00
#
_symmetry.space_group_name_H-M   'P 1'
#
loop_
_entity.id
_entity.type
_entity.pdbx_description
1 polymer ?
#
loop_
_entity_poly.entity_id
_entity_poly.type
_entity_poly.pdbx_seq_one_letter_code
_entity_poly.pdbx_strand_id
1 'polypeptide(L)' 'MSIHNSSRTIQLYTQNSTIMKLLYFFVVVIMAVLAGIAQAQDCLPNGSTCEWQGSMGNCCSGFCLQQPSESTGVCQDR' A
#
# COMPACT_ATOMS: atom_id res chain seq x y z
N MET A 1 -8.03 -50.01 -27.74
CA MET A 1 -8.77 -49.26 -26.70
C MET A 1 -7.81 -48.22 -26.10
N SER A 2 -7.66 -47.05 -26.74
CA SER A 2 -6.65 -46.04 -26.35
C SER A 2 -7.17 -44.61 -26.53
N ILE A 3 -8.32 -44.29 -25.92
CA ILE A 3 -8.91 -42.93 -25.96
C ILE A 3 -8.85 -42.22 -24.59
N HIS A 4 -8.41 -42.90 -23.53
CA HIS A 4 -8.43 -42.36 -22.15
C HIS A 4 -7.24 -41.48 -21.75
N ASN A 5 -6.15 -41.41 -22.54
CA ASN A 5 -4.93 -40.66 -22.18
C ASN A 5 -4.70 -39.36 -23.00
N SER A 6 -5.65 -38.98 -23.87
CA SER A 6 -5.57 -37.73 -24.64
C SER A 6 -6.40 -36.60 -23.99
N SER A 7 -7.45 -36.95 -23.24
CA SER A 7 -8.31 -35.97 -22.54
C SER A 7 -7.67 -35.34 -21.30
N ARG A 8 -6.76 -36.04 -20.60
CA ARG A 8 -6.15 -35.52 -19.35
C ARG A 8 -5.15 -34.39 -19.61
N THR A 9 -4.43 -34.44 -20.72
CA THR A 9 -3.41 -33.44 -21.10
C THR A 9 -4.04 -32.12 -21.56
N ILE A 10 -5.18 -32.18 -22.26
CA ILE A 10 -5.93 -30.98 -22.69
C ILE A 10 -6.58 -30.26 -21.49
N GLN A 11 -7.06 -31.03 -20.50
CA GLN A 11 -7.61 -30.47 -19.26
C GLN A 11 -6.52 -29.77 -18.42
N LEU A 12 -5.30 -30.29 -18.34
CA LEU A 12 -4.19 -29.62 -17.63
C LEU A 12 -3.70 -28.36 -18.37
N TYR A 13 -3.65 -28.36 -19.71
CA TYR A 13 -3.30 -27.17 -20.51
C TYR A 13 -4.38 -26.08 -20.41
N THR A 14 -5.66 -26.46 -20.44
CA THR A 14 -6.78 -25.53 -20.30
C THR A 14 -6.91 -25.01 -18.87
N GLN A 15 -6.70 -25.87 -17.86
CA GLN A 15 -6.68 -25.49 -16.43
C GLN A 15 -5.52 -24.52 -16.13
N ASN A 16 -4.30 -24.78 -16.62
CA ASN A 16 -3.18 -23.85 -16.49
C ASN A 16 -3.40 -22.51 -17.23
N SER A 17 -4.07 -22.52 -18.39
CA SER A 17 -4.37 -21.30 -19.14
C SER A 17 -5.43 -20.43 -18.43
N THR A 18 -6.46 -21.03 -17.84
CA THR A 18 -7.45 -20.29 -17.02
C THR A 18 -6.87 -19.85 -15.68
N ILE A 19 -6.02 -20.65 -15.05
CA ILE A 19 -5.31 -20.26 -13.82
C ILE A 19 -4.35 -19.11 -14.11
N MET A 20 -3.62 -19.11 -15.23
CA MET A 20 -2.76 -18.00 -15.63
C MET A 20 -3.56 -16.69 -15.81
N LYS A 21 -4.74 -16.78 -16.42
CA LYS A 21 -5.65 -15.62 -16.59
C LYS A 21 -6.23 -15.15 -15.25
N LEU A 22 -6.60 -16.07 -14.38
CA LEU A 22 -7.08 -15.75 -13.03
C LEU A 22 -5.96 -15.09 -12.21
N LEU A 23 -4.77 -15.69 -12.16
CA LEU A 23 -3.61 -15.12 -11.49
C LEU A 23 -3.24 -13.75 -12.05
N TYR A 24 -3.26 -13.58 -13.37
CA TYR A 24 -3.02 -12.29 -14.00
C TYR A 24 -4.09 -11.26 -13.59
N PHE A 25 -5.37 -11.64 -13.60
CA PHE A 25 -6.46 -10.77 -13.16
C PHE A 25 -6.31 -10.36 -11.69
N PHE A 26 -6.01 -11.32 -10.80
CA PHE A 26 -5.74 -11.05 -9.38
C PHE A 26 -4.54 -10.13 -9.20
N VAL A 27 -3.42 -10.37 -9.89
CA VAL A 27 -2.22 -9.52 -9.81
C VAL A 27 -2.51 -8.10 -10.30
N VAL A 28 -3.22 -7.94 -11.42
CA VAL A 28 -3.58 -6.61 -11.96
C VAL A 28 -4.51 -5.86 -11.00
N VAL A 29 -5.52 -6.55 -10.43
CA VAL A 29 -6.42 -5.96 -9.43
C VAL A 29 -5.66 -5.56 -8.17
N ILE A 30 -4.75 -6.41 -7.67
CA ILE A 30 -3.92 -6.11 -6.49
C ILE A 30 -3.03 -4.87 -6.75
N MET A 31 -2.37 -4.81 -7.91
CA MET A 31 -1.52 -3.67 -8.27
C MET A 31 -2.32 -2.36 -8.43
N ALA A 32 -3.55 -2.43 -8.93
CA ALA A 32 -4.43 -1.27 -9.03
C ALA A 32 -4.85 -0.73 -7.65
N VAL A 33 -5.09 -1.61 -6.67
CA VAL A 33 -5.40 -1.21 -5.28
C VAL A 33 -4.18 -0.56 -4.61
N LEU A 34 -2.98 -1.07 -4.85
CA LEU A 34 -1.74 -0.56 -4.26
C LEU A 34 -1.34 0.84 -4.79
N ALA A 35 -1.78 1.22 -5.99
CA ALA A 35 -1.49 2.55 -6.55
C ALA A 35 -2.29 3.70 -5.87
N GLY A 36 -3.32 3.37 -5.07
CA GLY A 36 -4.18 4.36 -4.41
C GLY A 36 -3.75 4.76 -3.00
N ILE A 37 -2.76 4.10 -2.41
CA ILE A 37 -2.29 4.39 -1.03
C ILE A 37 -1.14 5.41 -1.01
N ALA A 38 -1.21 6.44 -1.84
CA ALA A 38 -0.44 7.65 -1.58
C ALA A 38 -1.20 8.40 -0.47
N GLN A 39 -0.87 8.09 0.78
CA GLN A 39 -1.40 8.82 1.92
C GLN A 39 -0.92 10.26 1.77
N ALA A 40 -1.80 11.12 1.24
CA ALA A 40 -1.68 12.55 1.42
C ALA A 40 -1.95 12.79 2.91
N GLN A 41 -0.93 12.60 3.74
CA GLN A 41 -0.90 13.30 5.02
C GLN A 41 -0.85 14.78 4.64
N ASP A 42 -2.02 15.43 4.64
CA ASP A 42 -2.11 16.87 4.73
C ASP A 42 -1.10 17.30 5.79
N CYS A 43 -0.10 18.08 5.37
CA CYS A 43 0.95 18.47 6.27
C CYS A 43 0.35 19.36 7.37
N LEU A 44 0.84 19.20 8.59
CA LEU A 44 0.29 19.92 9.72
C LEU A 44 0.68 21.40 9.62
N PRO A 45 -0.29 22.33 9.68
CA PRO A 45 0.02 23.75 9.63
C PRO A 45 0.78 24.20 10.88
N ASN A 46 1.53 25.29 10.77
CA ASN A 46 2.24 25.89 11.91
C ASN A 46 1.26 26.19 13.06
N GLY A 47 1.67 25.85 14.28
CA GLY A 47 0.85 25.90 15.49
C GLY A 47 0.07 24.60 15.79
N SER A 48 0.01 23.65 14.85
CA SER A 48 -0.64 22.35 15.09
C SER A 48 0.19 21.47 16.01
N THR A 49 -0.49 20.66 16.81
CA THR A 49 0.16 19.63 17.62
C THR A 49 0.84 18.60 16.73
N CYS A 50 2.13 18.36 16.94
CA CYS A 50 2.91 17.40 16.20
C CYS A 50 3.62 16.44 17.15
N GLU A 51 4.11 15.33 16.63
CA GLU A 51 4.89 14.36 17.38
C GLU A 51 6.16 14.04 16.60
N TRP A 52 7.32 14.03 17.26
CA TRP A 52 8.62 13.85 16.61
C TRP A 52 8.73 12.50 15.90
N GLN A 53 7.99 11.49 16.39
CA GLN A 53 7.91 10.15 15.77
C GLN A 53 7.06 10.14 14.49
N GLY A 54 6.34 11.23 14.18
CA GLY A 54 5.53 11.36 12.97
C GLY A 54 4.19 10.61 13.03
N SER A 55 3.79 10.07 14.19
CA SER A 55 2.53 9.33 14.36
C SER A 55 1.30 10.20 14.07
N MET A 56 1.40 11.50 14.37
CA MET A 56 0.35 12.49 14.11
C MET A 56 0.44 13.15 12.72
N GLY A 57 1.42 12.77 11.88
CA GLY A 57 1.72 13.43 10.61
C GLY A 57 2.92 14.36 10.68
N ASN A 58 3.29 14.97 9.54
CA ASN A 58 4.47 15.82 9.41
C ASN A 58 4.07 17.29 9.25
N CYS A 59 4.79 18.19 9.93
CA CYS A 59 4.60 19.64 9.78
C CYS A 59 4.92 20.10 8.35
N CYS A 60 4.17 21.06 7.82
CA CYS A 60 4.45 21.64 6.49
C CYS A 60 5.84 22.29 6.41
N SER A 61 6.34 22.84 7.51
CA SER A 61 7.69 23.38 7.67
C SER A 61 8.78 22.29 7.80
N GLY A 62 8.39 21.04 8.01
CA GLY A 62 9.28 19.94 8.35
C GLY A 62 9.99 20.10 9.70
N PHE A 63 9.41 20.89 10.61
CA PHE A 63 9.94 21.11 11.97
C PHE A 63 8.84 21.01 13.02
N CYS A 64 9.04 20.07 13.94
CA CYS A 64 8.19 19.84 15.10
C CYS A 64 8.99 20.21 16.36
N LEU A 65 8.56 21.28 17.05
CA LEU A 65 9.16 21.69 18.32
C LEU A 65 8.56 20.87 19.45
N GLN A 66 9.20 19.75 19.76
CA GLN A 66 8.84 18.90 20.90
C GLN A 66 9.93 18.93 21.96
N GLN A 67 9.55 19.26 23.20
CA GLN A 67 10.45 19.21 24.35
C GLN A 67 10.59 17.76 24.83
N PRO A 68 11.76 17.33 25.31
CA PRO A 68 12.00 15.95 25.73
C PRO A 68 11.15 15.50 26.94
N SER A 69 10.61 16.44 27.70
CA SER A 69 9.67 16.18 28.81
C SER A 69 8.21 16.06 28.35
N GLU A 70 7.88 16.48 27.13
CA GLU A 70 6.52 16.57 26.62
C GLU A 70 6.21 15.43 25.66
N SER A 71 5.02 14.85 25.79
CA SER A 71 4.56 13.75 24.92
C SER A 71 4.22 14.23 23.50
N THR A 72 3.97 15.53 23.32
CA THR A 72 3.70 16.15 22.01
C THR A 72 4.41 17.49 21.88
N GLY A 73 4.59 17.97 20.65
CA GLY A 73 5.17 19.26 20.31
C GLY A 73 4.23 20.10 19.45
N VAL A 74 4.74 21.19 18.89
CA VAL A 74 4.01 22.06 17.96
C VAL A 74 4.78 22.30 16.68
N CYS A 75 4.07 22.36 15.55
CA CYS A 75 4.66 22.72 14.27
C CYS A 75 5.08 24.18 14.29
N GLN A 76 6.32 24.46 13.90
CA GLN A 76 6.85 25.82 13.82
C GLN A 76 7.70 25.96 12.57
N ASP A 77 7.87 27.19 12.08
CA ASP A 77 8.85 27.49 11.05
C ASP A 77 10.28 27.22 11.57
N ARG A 78 11.17 26.75 10.68
CA ARG A 78 12.58 26.46 10.98
C ARG A 78 13.39 27.72 11.24
#